data_AF-A0A956PK54-F1
#
_entry.id   AF-A0A956PK54-F1
#
_cell.length_a   1.000
_cell.length_b   1.000
_cell.length_c   1.000
_cell.angle_alpha   90.00
_cell.angle_beta   90.00
_cell.angle_gamma   90.00
#
_symmetry.space_group_name_H-M   'P 1'
#
loop_
_entity.id
_entity.type
_entity.pdbx_description
1 polymer ?
#
loop_
_entity_poly.entity_id
_entity_poly.type
_entity_poly.pdbx_seq_one_letter_code
_entity_poly.pdbx_strand_id
1 'polypeptide(L)'
;RDDFRPGVEMPDELWWWLGSQAQGLYQSMEVGVSGSPTTRCFAEAGIIVTRDDWERRANWCLLRGSPKSSLLETAPTAPASVPLHDDALHLSLSLEGESVFVEPGGPAETHLVQPNFARISAHTAPRVGREREPLCLDRVSSRLETSVFQTKLPGAGRYLAAQRPVWLLPDKPWTLWREILFLPESKHMCIRDTLEAEGELDFETSLLLSPHLDILMRGDMGCLIRGKKLQARLVPIFPSRFRYSLKRGQKEPISGWCYRNSRPIPTYSLRYFTRLEAPFSTYLWMVWNPNDTKVPRTEELDKQYEEARGLCGHLQGES
;
A
#
# COMPACT_ATOMS: atom_id res chain seq x y z
N ARG A 1 27.93 6.32 -13.73
CA ARG A 1 26.99 7.31 -13.17
C ARG A 1 25.84 7.27 -14.14
N ASP A 2 24.88 6.39 -13.89
CA ASP A 2 23.81 6.11 -14.84
C ASP A 2 22.64 6.99 -14.40
N ASP A 3 22.66 8.22 -14.88
CA ASP A 3 21.58 9.18 -14.68
C ASP A 3 20.32 8.59 -15.36
N PHE A 4 19.29 8.26 -14.58
CA PHE A 4 18.01 7.84 -15.15
C PHE A 4 17.32 9.09 -15.69
N ARG A 5 17.53 9.36 -16.98
CA ARG A 5 16.87 10.46 -17.69
C ARG A 5 15.46 10.03 -18.08
N PRO A 6 14.44 10.90 -17.92
CA PRO A 6 13.28 10.84 -18.79
C PRO A 6 13.79 10.84 -20.25
N GLY A 7 13.32 9.90 -21.06
CA GLY A 7 13.53 9.95 -22.51
C GLY A 7 12.90 11.21 -23.11
N VAL A 8 13.21 11.50 -24.37
CA VAL A 8 12.60 12.64 -25.10
C VAL A 8 11.08 12.47 -25.21
N GLU A 9 10.60 11.23 -25.14
CA GLU A 9 9.20 10.86 -25.26
C GLU A 9 8.73 10.17 -23.97
N MET A 10 7.60 10.63 -23.45
CA MET A 10 6.93 10.03 -22.30
C MET A 10 6.39 8.65 -22.71
N PRO A 11 6.66 7.57 -21.97
CA PRO A 11 6.01 6.28 -22.22
C PRO A 11 4.48 6.42 -22.21
N ASP A 12 3.82 5.84 -23.22
CA ASP A 12 2.36 5.89 -23.38
C ASP A 12 1.63 5.36 -22.15
N GLU A 13 2.23 4.39 -21.44
CA GLU A 13 1.66 3.86 -20.21
C GLU A 13 1.51 4.92 -19.12
N LEU A 14 2.42 5.92 -19.04
CA LEU A 14 2.29 6.98 -18.03
C LEU A 14 1.03 7.82 -18.23
N TRP A 15 0.56 7.99 -19.47
CA TRP A 15 -0.72 8.64 -19.73
C TRP A 15 -1.88 7.87 -19.12
N TRP A 16 -1.88 6.54 -19.25
CA TRP A 16 -2.89 5.67 -18.65
C TRP A 16 -2.92 5.75 -17.12
N TRP A 17 -1.75 5.85 -16.48
CA TRP A 17 -1.66 5.90 -15.02
C TRP A 17 -1.95 7.28 -14.43
N LEU A 18 -1.53 8.35 -15.10
CA LEU A 18 -1.48 9.69 -14.53
C LEU A 18 -2.46 10.68 -15.18
N GLY A 19 -3.20 10.26 -16.21
CA GLY A 19 -4.17 11.09 -16.91
C GLY A 19 -3.55 12.29 -17.62
N SER A 20 -4.35 13.35 -17.79
CA SER A 20 -3.96 14.53 -18.58
C SER A 20 -2.76 15.30 -18.03
N GLN A 21 -2.41 15.11 -16.76
CA GLN A 21 -1.24 15.75 -16.14
C GLN A 21 0.07 15.00 -16.41
N ALA A 22 0.02 13.78 -16.94
CA ALA A 22 1.18 12.91 -17.11
C ALA A 22 2.35 13.60 -17.82
N GLN A 23 2.04 14.29 -18.92
CA GLN A 23 3.05 14.90 -19.79
C GLN A 23 3.78 16.06 -19.11
N GLY A 24 3.05 16.94 -18.43
CA GLY A 24 3.65 18.05 -17.69
C GLY A 24 4.49 17.56 -16.51
N LEU A 25 3.99 16.56 -15.78
CA LEU A 25 4.74 15.94 -14.68
C LEU A 25 6.02 15.26 -15.19
N TYR A 26 5.95 14.52 -16.30
CA TYR A 26 7.10 13.85 -16.92
C TYR A 26 8.17 14.86 -17.37
N GLN A 27 7.76 15.94 -18.03
CA GLN A 27 8.68 16.99 -18.49
C GLN A 27 9.31 17.78 -17.34
N SER A 28 8.60 17.92 -16.22
CA SER A 28 9.12 18.57 -15.01
C SER A 28 10.03 17.69 -14.16
N MET A 29 10.22 16.41 -14.53
CA MET A 29 11.06 15.49 -13.77
C MET A 29 12.53 15.94 -13.80
N GLU A 30 12.99 16.49 -12.69
CA GLU A 30 14.42 16.63 -12.42
C GLU A 30 15.12 15.26 -12.54
N VAL A 31 16.30 15.26 -13.16
CA VAL A 31 17.13 14.07 -13.29
C VAL A 31 17.39 13.50 -11.90
N GLY A 32 16.97 12.25 -11.68
CA GLY A 32 17.26 11.53 -10.45
C GLY A 32 18.76 11.33 -10.34
N VAL A 33 19.40 12.03 -9.40
CA VAL A 33 20.83 11.82 -9.10
C VAL A 33 20.93 10.69 -8.09
N SER A 34 21.77 9.70 -8.38
CA SER A 34 22.14 8.64 -7.42
C SER A 34 22.53 9.27 -6.07
N GLY A 35 22.00 8.75 -4.98
CA GLY A 35 22.19 9.28 -3.62
C GLY A 35 21.17 10.32 -3.17
N SER A 36 20.10 10.58 -3.93
CA SER A 36 19.06 11.56 -3.54
C SER A 36 17.68 10.92 -3.26
N PRO A 37 17.16 11.03 -2.02
CA PRO A 37 15.83 10.54 -1.69
C PRO A 37 14.73 11.28 -2.46
N THR A 38 13.91 10.53 -3.20
CA THR A 38 12.88 11.08 -4.08
C THR A 38 11.50 10.65 -3.61
N THR A 39 10.55 11.59 -3.55
CA THR A 39 9.13 11.32 -3.34
C THR A 39 8.31 11.99 -4.42
N ARG A 40 7.31 11.28 -4.92
CA ARG A 40 6.35 11.77 -5.91
C ARG A 40 4.94 11.37 -5.49
N CYS A 41 4.03 12.33 -5.58
CA CYS A 41 2.61 12.15 -5.30
C CYS A 41 1.84 12.49 -6.58
N PHE A 42 1.03 11.55 -7.04
CA PHE A 42 0.14 11.66 -8.18
C PHE A 42 -1.28 11.69 -7.63
N ALA A 43 -1.73 12.87 -7.21
CA ALA A 43 -2.96 13.02 -6.43
C ALA A 43 -4.21 12.56 -7.19
N GLU A 44 -4.29 12.81 -8.50
CA GLU A 44 -5.42 12.39 -9.34
C GLU A 44 -5.48 10.87 -9.51
N ALA A 45 -4.31 10.25 -9.71
CA ALA A 45 -4.15 8.80 -9.82
C ALA A 45 -4.27 8.08 -8.46
N GLY A 46 -4.22 8.83 -7.35
CA GLY A 46 -4.18 8.26 -6.01
C GLY A 46 -2.91 7.44 -5.78
N ILE A 47 -1.75 7.85 -6.29
CA ILE A 47 -0.49 7.08 -6.11
C ILE A 47 0.55 7.94 -5.43
N ILE A 48 1.23 7.38 -4.42
CA ILE A 48 2.44 7.97 -3.86
C ILE A 48 3.57 6.96 -3.94
N VAL A 49 4.72 7.41 -4.44
CA VAL A 49 5.95 6.61 -4.46
C VAL A 49 7.06 7.37 -3.78
N THR A 50 7.80 6.67 -2.92
CA THR A 50 9.02 7.20 -2.33
C THR A 50 10.15 6.19 -2.40
N ARG A 51 11.36 6.70 -2.56
CA ARG A 51 12.60 5.93 -2.61
C ARG A 51 13.74 6.71 -1.98
N ASP A 52 14.69 6.02 -1.37
CA ASP A 52 15.89 6.63 -0.78
C ASP A 52 17.00 6.90 -1.81
N ASP A 53 17.11 6.05 -2.83
CA ASP A 53 18.11 6.15 -3.90
C ASP A 53 17.57 5.59 -5.23
N TRP A 54 18.26 5.84 -6.34
CA TRP A 54 18.03 5.28 -7.67
C TRP A 54 18.82 3.98 -7.93
N GLU A 55 19.76 3.63 -7.06
CA GLU A 55 20.57 2.42 -7.19
C GLU A 55 19.76 1.11 -7.10
N ARG A 56 20.37 0.01 -7.56
CA ARG A 56 19.77 -1.34 -7.56
C ARG A 56 19.36 -1.83 -6.17
N ARG A 57 20.00 -1.33 -5.11
CA ARG A 57 19.72 -1.70 -3.71
C ARG A 57 18.79 -0.71 -2.99
N ALA A 58 18.26 0.28 -3.69
CA ALA A 58 17.39 1.28 -3.11
C ALA A 58 16.19 0.65 -2.37
N ASN A 59 15.86 1.27 -1.26
CA ASN A 59 14.63 1.03 -0.54
C ASN A 59 13.56 1.95 -1.12
N TRP A 60 12.41 1.39 -1.46
CA TRP A 60 11.29 2.18 -1.96
C TRP A 60 9.97 1.57 -1.56
N CYS A 61 8.95 2.40 -1.41
CA CYS A 61 7.58 1.96 -1.26
C CYS A 61 6.63 2.79 -2.12
N LEU A 62 5.53 2.15 -2.51
CA LEU A 62 4.44 2.74 -3.26
C LEU A 62 3.15 2.46 -2.51
N LEU A 63 2.41 3.52 -2.18
CA LEU A 63 1.08 3.45 -1.60
C LEU A 63 0.06 3.87 -2.65
N ARG A 64 -0.90 2.99 -2.92
CA ARG A 64 -2.04 3.25 -3.79
C ARG A 64 -3.24 3.63 -2.93
N GLY A 65 -3.74 4.84 -3.07
CA GLY A 65 -5.08 5.24 -2.63
C GLY A 65 -6.15 4.77 -3.62
N SER A 66 -7.37 5.26 -3.46
CA SER A 66 -8.43 5.01 -4.45
C SER A 66 -8.42 6.13 -5.50
N PRO A 67 -8.42 5.84 -6.82
CA PRO A 67 -8.34 6.86 -7.86
C PRO A 67 -9.61 7.73 -7.93
N LYS A 68 -9.49 8.99 -8.34
CA LYS A 68 -10.66 9.85 -8.60
C LYS A 68 -11.42 9.36 -9.85
N SER A 69 -12.76 9.39 -9.84
CA SER A 69 -13.59 8.80 -10.92
C SER A 69 -13.37 9.42 -12.31
N SER A 70 -12.77 10.61 -12.41
CA SER A 70 -12.53 11.32 -13.67
C SER A 70 -11.64 10.58 -14.68
N LEU A 71 -10.78 9.65 -14.22
CA LEU A 71 -10.01 8.78 -15.11
C LEU A 71 -10.88 7.72 -15.82
N LEU A 72 -12.00 7.32 -15.22
CA LEU A 72 -12.98 6.40 -15.83
C LEU A 72 -13.89 7.12 -16.83
N GLU A 73 -14.08 8.44 -16.67
CA GLU A 73 -14.97 9.28 -17.48
C GLU A 73 -14.31 9.83 -18.76
N THR A 74 -12.97 9.88 -18.83
CA THR A 74 -12.21 10.50 -19.94
C THR A 74 -11.75 9.52 -21.03
N ALA A 75 -12.00 8.22 -20.88
CA ALA A 75 -11.76 7.25 -21.94
C ALA A 75 -12.87 7.36 -23.01
N PRO A 76 -12.56 7.67 -24.28
CA PRO A 76 -13.56 7.89 -25.35
C PRO A 76 -14.39 6.65 -25.71
N THR A 77 -13.98 5.50 -25.18
CA THR A 77 -14.76 4.28 -25.10
C THR A 77 -14.56 3.79 -23.69
N ALA A 78 -15.59 3.83 -22.84
CA ALA A 78 -15.58 3.01 -21.63
C ALA A 78 -15.22 1.59 -22.09
N PRO A 79 -14.13 0.97 -21.60
CA PRO A 79 -13.89 -0.42 -21.88
C PRO A 79 -15.19 -1.17 -21.56
N ALA A 80 -15.61 -2.11 -22.42
CA ALA A 80 -16.87 -2.84 -22.27
C ALA A 80 -17.03 -3.56 -20.91
N SER A 81 -15.97 -3.59 -20.10
CA SER A 81 -15.98 -3.67 -18.65
C SER A 81 -14.63 -3.15 -18.18
N VAL A 82 -14.56 -2.08 -17.38
CA VAL A 82 -13.34 -1.83 -16.60
C VAL A 82 -13.27 -2.98 -15.59
N PRO A 83 -12.15 -3.71 -15.45
CA PRO A 83 -12.07 -4.78 -14.47
C PRO A 83 -12.30 -4.14 -13.10
N LEU A 84 -13.30 -4.65 -12.38
CA LEU A 84 -13.56 -4.30 -10.99
C LEU A 84 -12.38 -4.81 -10.15
N HIS A 85 -11.29 -4.07 -10.15
CA HIS A 85 -10.07 -4.33 -9.39
C HIS A 85 -10.06 -3.42 -8.17
N ASP A 86 -10.07 -4.03 -6.99
CA ASP A 86 -10.16 -3.33 -5.72
C ASP A 86 -8.84 -3.52 -4.96
N ASP A 87 -7.96 -2.55 -5.10
CA ASP A 87 -6.62 -2.52 -4.52
C ASP A 87 -6.34 -1.22 -3.76
N ALA A 88 -7.41 -0.53 -3.35
CA ALA A 88 -7.29 0.68 -2.57
C ALA A 88 -6.54 0.38 -1.26
N LEU A 89 -5.61 1.28 -0.93
CA LEU A 89 -4.65 1.16 0.19
C LEU A 89 -3.60 0.04 0.01
N HIS A 90 -3.38 -0.46 -1.21
CA HIS A 90 -2.29 -1.37 -1.49
C HIS A 90 -0.92 -0.72 -1.20
N LEU A 91 -0.04 -1.49 -0.56
CA LEU A 91 1.37 -1.14 -0.35
C LEU A 91 2.30 -2.11 -1.09
N SER A 92 3.07 -1.57 -2.02
CA SER A 92 4.24 -2.24 -2.60
C SER A 92 5.51 -1.77 -1.90
N LEU A 93 6.44 -2.69 -1.65
CA LEU A 93 7.67 -2.41 -0.90
C LEU A 93 8.85 -3.16 -1.49
N SER A 94 10.00 -2.48 -1.58
CA SER A 94 11.29 -3.07 -1.90
C SER A 94 12.31 -2.60 -0.88
N LEU A 95 13.09 -3.54 -0.35
CA LEU A 95 14.16 -3.26 0.62
C LEU A 95 15.46 -3.91 0.17
N GLU A 96 16.56 -3.18 0.24
CA GLU A 96 17.92 -3.67 -0.11
C GLU A 96 17.98 -4.27 -1.54
N GLY A 97 17.11 -3.78 -2.44
CA GLY A 97 16.96 -4.27 -3.82
C GLY A 97 16.13 -5.55 -3.99
N GLU A 98 15.43 -6.00 -2.95
CA GLU A 98 14.52 -7.14 -2.98
C GLU A 98 13.07 -6.68 -2.81
N SER A 99 12.18 -7.06 -3.73
CA SER A 99 10.74 -6.83 -3.58
C SER A 99 10.22 -7.60 -2.36
N VAL A 100 9.62 -6.90 -1.41
CA VAL A 100 9.05 -7.46 -0.18
C VAL A 100 7.56 -7.69 -0.34
N PHE A 101 6.80 -6.60 -0.47
CA PHE A 101 5.36 -6.64 -0.72
C PHE A 101 5.12 -6.44 -2.21
N VAL A 102 4.28 -7.30 -2.78
CA VAL A 102 4.03 -7.34 -4.22
C VAL A 102 2.55 -7.26 -4.51
N GLU A 103 2.23 -6.74 -5.69
CA GLU A 103 0.90 -6.88 -6.25
C GLU A 103 0.65 -8.34 -6.68
N PRO A 104 -0.58 -8.84 -6.52
CA PRO A 104 -0.97 -10.15 -7.02
C PRO A 104 -0.97 -10.16 -8.55
N GLY A 105 -1.09 -9.02 -9.24
CA GLY A 105 -1.27 -8.97 -10.70
C GLY A 105 -2.53 -9.75 -11.11
N GLY A 106 -2.64 -10.18 -12.36
CA GLY A 106 -3.74 -11.07 -12.75
C GLY A 106 -3.64 -11.52 -14.21
N PRO A 107 -4.33 -12.60 -14.58
CA PRO A 107 -4.56 -12.93 -15.99
C PRO A 107 -5.47 -11.87 -16.64
N ALA A 108 -5.57 -11.94 -17.97
CA ALA A 108 -6.55 -11.15 -18.73
C ALA A 108 -7.98 -11.33 -18.19
N GLU A 109 -8.81 -10.30 -18.34
CA GLU A 109 -10.13 -10.15 -17.72
C GLU A 109 -11.12 -11.29 -18.03
N THR A 110 -10.97 -11.92 -19.19
CA THR A 110 -11.83 -13.03 -19.62
C THR A 110 -11.54 -14.34 -18.89
N HIS A 111 -10.49 -14.40 -18.08
CA HIS A 111 -10.09 -15.62 -17.39
C HIS A 111 -10.90 -15.81 -16.08
N LEU A 112 -11.48 -16.99 -15.89
CA LEU A 112 -12.36 -17.35 -14.74
C LEU A 112 -11.78 -17.10 -13.34
N VAL A 113 -10.45 -16.97 -13.22
CA VAL A 113 -9.77 -16.79 -11.94
C VAL A 113 -9.41 -15.34 -11.66
N GLN A 114 -9.49 -14.45 -12.66
CA GLN A 114 -9.17 -13.02 -12.54
C GLN A 114 -9.89 -12.36 -11.34
N PRO A 115 -11.18 -12.65 -11.05
CA PRO A 115 -11.86 -12.02 -9.93
C PRO A 115 -11.25 -12.32 -8.57
N ASN A 116 -10.44 -13.37 -8.43
CA ASN A 116 -9.77 -13.69 -7.16
C ASN A 116 -8.51 -12.84 -6.94
N PHE A 117 -7.90 -12.38 -8.01
CA PHE A 117 -6.73 -11.51 -7.97
C PHE A 117 -7.10 -10.03 -7.80
N ALA A 118 -8.33 -9.69 -8.18
CA ALA A 118 -8.89 -8.34 -8.15
C ALA A 118 -9.57 -7.94 -6.82
N ARG A 119 -9.57 -8.83 -5.82
CA ARG A 119 -10.17 -8.58 -4.50
C ARG A 119 -9.14 -7.96 -3.57
N ILE A 120 -9.54 -6.99 -2.75
CA ILE A 120 -8.67 -6.35 -1.75
C ILE A 120 -7.96 -7.36 -0.84
N SER A 121 -8.59 -8.49 -0.53
CA SER A 121 -8.01 -9.59 0.26
C SER A 121 -6.83 -10.33 -0.40
N ALA A 122 -6.59 -10.11 -1.70
CA ALA A 122 -5.42 -10.59 -2.42
C ALA A 122 -4.24 -9.60 -2.36
N HIS A 123 -4.47 -8.35 -1.97
CA HIS A 123 -3.48 -7.28 -1.93
C HIS A 123 -2.86 -7.11 -0.55
N THR A 124 -1.75 -6.36 -0.50
CA THR A 124 -1.19 -5.83 0.74
C THR A 124 -2.04 -4.63 1.20
N ALA A 125 -3.25 -4.88 1.70
CA ALA A 125 -4.27 -3.88 2.00
C ALA A 125 -5.06 -4.22 3.28
N PRO A 126 -5.68 -3.23 3.95
CA PRO A 126 -6.57 -3.46 5.08
C PRO A 126 -8.03 -3.56 4.62
N ARG A 127 -8.82 -4.33 5.37
CA ARG A 127 -10.25 -4.52 5.14
C ARG A 127 -11.03 -4.62 6.44
N VAL A 128 -12.32 -4.31 6.36
CA VAL A 128 -13.23 -4.29 7.49
C VAL A 128 -14.40 -5.25 7.24
N GLY A 129 -14.74 -6.05 8.23
CA GLY A 129 -15.94 -6.89 8.26
C GLY A 129 -16.06 -7.82 7.06
N ARG A 130 -17.25 -7.78 6.45
CA ARG A 130 -17.60 -8.50 5.23
C ARG A 130 -17.89 -7.52 4.10
N GLU A 131 -17.03 -6.51 3.96
CA GLU A 131 -17.04 -5.62 2.80
C GLU A 131 -17.24 -6.43 1.51
N ARG A 132 -18.04 -5.90 0.59
CA ARG A 132 -18.26 -6.53 -0.71
C ARG A 132 -17.01 -6.32 -1.56
N GLU A 133 -16.39 -7.40 -2.02
CA GLU A 133 -15.17 -7.38 -2.84
C GLU A 133 -15.43 -8.03 -4.22
N PRO A 134 -15.12 -7.38 -5.35
CA PRO A 134 -14.72 -5.97 -5.47
C PRO A 134 -15.90 -5.01 -5.24
N LEU A 135 -15.63 -3.81 -4.70
CA LEU A 135 -16.62 -2.75 -4.60
C LEU A 135 -17.04 -2.28 -6.01
N CYS A 136 -18.29 -2.55 -6.40
CA CYS A 136 -18.86 -2.00 -7.63
C CYS A 136 -19.17 -0.50 -7.42
N LEU A 137 -18.28 0.36 -7.89
CA LEU A 137 -18.38 1.83 -7.75
C LEU A 137 -19.56 2.45 -8.54
N ASP A 138 -20.19 1.69 -9.45
CA ASP A 138 -21.20 2.16 -10.42
C ASP A 138 -22.50 2.75 -9.83
N ARG A 139 -22.71 2.75 -8.50
CA ARG A 139 -23.98 3.25 -7.93
C ARG A 139 -23.90 4.14 -6.70
N VAL A 140 -22.72 4.36 -6.08
CA VAL A 140 -22.69 4.99 -4.73
C VAL A 140 -21.67 6.13 -4.52
N SER A 141 -20.60 6.29 -5.31
CA SER A 141 -19.65 7.39 -5.01
C SER A 141 -18.96 8.04 -6.21
N SER A 142 -19.71 8.87 -6.95
CA SER A 142 -19.11 9.96 -7.75
C SER A 142 -18.73 11.19 -6.90
N ARG A 143 -18.74 11.09 -5.56
CA ARG A 143 -18.71 12.27 -4.66
C ARG A 143 -17.81 12.19 -3.43
N LEU A 144 -17.10 11.10 -3.19
CA LEU A 144 -16.20 11.03 -2.03
C LEU A 144 -14.77 11.22 -2.47
N GLU A 145 -14.18 12.32 -2.03
CA GLU A 145 -12.79 12.65 -2.29
C GLU A 145 -11.89 11.63 -1.61
N THR A 146 -11.27 10.80 -2.44
CA THR A 146 -10.11 10.03 -2.05
C THR A 146 -8.90 10.94 -2.12
N SER A 147 -8.02 10.82 -1.15
CA SER A 147 -6.90 11.72 -0.99
C SER A 147 -5.66 10.94 -0.60
N VAL A 148 -4.58 11.31 -1.27
CA VAL A 148 -3.23 10.85 -0.98
C VAL A 148 -2.42 12.04 -0.48
N PHE A 149 -1.68 11.83 0.59
CA PHE A 149 -0.90 12.86 1.25
C PHE A 149 0.52 12.38 1.46
N GLN A 150 1.48 13.29 1.37
CA GLN A 150 2.86 12.98 1.72
C GLN A 150 3.53 14.18 2.37
N THR A 151 4.52 13.91 3.21
CA THR A 151 5.47 14.93 3.64
C THR A 151 6.86 14.34 3.88
N LYS A 152 7.85 15.22 3.86
CA LYS A 152 9.23 14.90 4.23
C LYS A 152 9.37 14.99 5.74
N LEU A 153 9.98 13.98 6.33
CA LEU A 153 10.36 13.96 7.74
C LEU A 153 11.85 14.29 7.90
N PRO A 154 12.30 14.66 9.11
CA PRO A 154 13.73 14.76 9.41
C PRO A 154 14.48 13.46 9.05
N GLY A 155 15.74 13.59 8.61
CA GLY A 155 16.62 12.46 8.28
C GLY A 155 16.05 11.51 7.23
N ALA A 156 16.07 11.91 5.95
CA ALA A 156 15.54 11.20 4.76
C ALA A 156 14.16 10.51 4.87
N GLY A 157 13.47 10.61 6.00
CA GLY A 157 12.24 9.92 6.31
C GLY A 157 11.08 10.51 5.54
N ARG A 158 10.04 9.70 5.35
CA ARG A 158 8.88 10.07 4.56
C ARG A 158 7.62 9.57 5.25
N TYR A 159 6.62 10.42 5.25
CA TYR A 159 5.27 10.06 5.63
C TYR A 159 4.41 10.00 4.38
N LEU A 160 3.64 8.92 4.23
CA LEU A 160 2.67 8.73 3.16
C LEU A 160 1.33 8.35 3.78
N ALA A 161 0.24 8.87 3.26
CA ALA A 161 -1.10 8.51 3.72
C ALA A 161 -2.07 8.43 2.56
N ALA A 162 -3.01 7.49 2.66
CA ALA A 162 -4.14 7.37 1.76
C ALA A 162 -5.38 6.99 2.56
N GLN A 163 -6.54 7.40 2.06
CA GLN A 163 -7.82 6.99 2.63
C GLN A 163 -8.75 6.41 1.57
N ARG A 164 -9.68 5.56 2.02
CA ARG A 164 -10.81 5.10 1.21
C ARG A 164 -12.09 5.06 2.05
N PRO A 165 -13.26 5.22 1.42
CA PRO A 165 -14.52 4.91 2.07
C PRO A 165 -14.69 3.39 2.25
N VAL A 166 -15.25 3.00 3.39
CA VAL A 166 -15.66 1.65 3.77
C VAL A 166 -17.18 1.65 3.91
N TRP A 167 -17.85 0.76 3.18
CA TRP A 167 -19.32 0.68 3.16
C TRP A 167 -19.78 -0.63 3.78
N LEU A 168 -20.07 -0.62 5.08
CA LEU A 168 -20.76 -1.75 5.74
C LEU A 168 -22.28 -1.61 5.72
N LEU A 169 -22.77 -0.38 5.72
CA LEU A 169 -24.18 -0.03 5.59
C LEU A 169 -24.37 0.91 4.39
N PRO A 170 -25.54 0.90 3.71
CA PRO A 170 -25.76 1.71 2.51
C PRO A 170 -25.74 3.22 2.74
N ASP A 171 -26.05 3.67 3.96
CA ASP A 171 -26.43 5.07 4.21
C ASP A 171 -25.26 5.99 4.57
N LYS A 172 -24.16 5.44 5.12
CA LYS A 172 -23.00 6.22 5.56
C LYS A 172 -21.70 5.42 5.38
N PRO A 173 -20.72 5.93 4.63
CA PRO A 173 -19.39 5.34 4.60
C PRO A 173 -18.62 5.72 5.87
N TRP A 174 -17.73 4.84 6.29
CA TRP A 174 -16.67 5.15 7.23
C TRP A 174 -15.35 5.37 6.51
N THR A 175 -14.42 6.06 7.16
CA THR A 175 -13.13 6.38 6.55
C THR A 175 -12.06 5.46 7.10
N LEU A 176 -11.46 4.67 6.21
CA LEU A 176 -10.29 3.84 6.53
C LEU A 176 -9.05 4.51 5.96
N TRP A 177 -8.13 4.82 6.86
CA TRP A 177 -6.82 5.36 6.56
C TRP A 177 -5.76 4.27 6.58
N ARG A 178 -4.82 4.37 5.64
CA ARG A 178 -3.52 3.73 5.73
C ARG A 178 -2.43 4.77 5.65
N GLU A 179 -1.54 4.72 6.62
CA GLU A 179 -0.46 5.67 6.79
C GLU A 179 0.86 4.92 6.96
N ILE A 180 1.93 5.50 6.44
CA ILE A 180 3.23 4.88 6.32
C ILE A 180 4.28 5.87 6.82
N LEU A 181 5.03 5.47 7.85
CA LEU A 181 6.31 6.09 8.19
C LEU A 181 7.42 5.26 7.57
N PHE A 182 8.05 5.78 6.51
CA PHE A 182 9.15 5.12 5.82
C PHE A 182 10.47 5.80 6.19
N LEU A 183 11.32 5.09 6.95
CA LEU A 183 12.54 5.60 7.56
C LEU A 183 13.75 4.75 7.12
N PRO A 184 14.18 4.85 5.86
CA PRO A 184 15.16 3.94 5.28
C PRO A 184 16.57 4.06 5.90
N GLU A 185 16.99 5.26 6.31
CA GLU A 185 18.28 5.48 6.98
C GLU A 185 18.39 4.72 8.31
N SER A 186 17.31 4.71 9.10
CA SER A 186 17.26 3.96 10.35
C SER A 186 16.85 2.50 10.15
N LYS A 187 16.53 2.09 8.91
CA LYS A 187 16.06 0.75 8.52
C LYS A 187 14.74 0.35 9.17
N HIS A 188 13.81 1.30 9.24
CA HIS A 188 12.49 1.13 9.83
C HIS A 188 11.36 1.51 8.89
N MET A 189 10.22 0.84 9.07
CA MET A 189 8.95 1.21 8.48
C MET A 189 7.84 0.92 9.48
N CYS A 190 6.87 1.82 9.60
CA CYS A 190 5.62 1.58 10.31
C CYS A 190 4.46 1.73 9.33
N ILE A 191 3.50 0.82 9.40
CA ILE A 191 2.21 0.92 8.72
C ILE A 191 1.17 1.12 9.80
N ARG A 192 0.40 2.21 9.75
CA ARG A 192 -0.75 2.46 10.62
C ARG A 192 -2.02 2.36 9.80
N ASP A 193 -2.95 1.52 10.24
CA ASP A 193 -4.29 1.46 9.71
C ASP A 193 -5.25 2.03 10.77
N THR A 194 -6.01 3.07 10.42
CA THR A 194 -6.94 3.77 11.33
C THR A 194 -8.34 3.78 10.75
N LEU A 195 -9.33 3.38 11.53
CA LEU A 195 -10.74 3.43 11.15
C LEU A 195 -11.51 4.37 12.07
N GLU A 196 -12.10 5.40 11.47
CA GLU A 196 -13.04 6.30 12.14
C GLU A 196 -14.47 5.80 11.88
N ALA A 197 -14.98 5.01 12.82
CA ALA A 197 -16.28 4.35 12.74
C ALA A 197 -16.90 4.20 14.14
N GLU A 198 -18.04 3.51 14.22
CA GLU A 198 -18.74 3.20 15.46
C GLU A 198 -19.01 1.70 15.55
N GLY A 199 -18.91 1.13 16.76
CA GLY A 199 -19.25 -0.24 17.08
C GLY A 199 -18.13 -1.27 16.88
N GLU A 200 -18.46 -2.53 17.20
CA GLU A 200 -17.53 -3.65 17.16
C GLU A 200 -17.45 -4.25 15.74
N LEU A 201 -16.24 -4.31 15.19
CA LEU A 201 -15.98 -4.68 13.80
C LEU A 201 -14.87 -5.72 13.71
N ASP A 202 -14.99 -6.64 12.74
CA ASP A 202 -13.87 -7.49 12.36
C ASP A 202 -12.91 -6.65 11.51
N PHE A 203 -11.64 -6.62 11.86
CA PHE A 203 -10.59 -5.93 11.10
C PHE A 203 -9.55 -6.92 10.62
N GLU A 204 -9.07 -6.71 9.40
CA GLU A 204 -7.99 -7.51 8.84
C GLU A 204 -7.01 -6.64 8.06
N THR A 205 -5.72 -6.90 8.24
CA THR A 205 -4.66 -6.37 7.38
C THR A 205 -3.90 -7.52 6.73
N SER A 206 -3.84 -7.49 5.40
CA SER A 206 -3.22 -8.52 4.57
C SER A 206 -1.89 -8.04 4.01
N LEU A 207 -0.94 -8.96 3.88
CA LEU A 207 0.38 -8.74 3.27
C LEU A 207 0.63 -9.84 2.25
N LEU A 208 0.81 -9.47 0.98
CA LEU A 208 1.23 -10.39 -0.07
C LEU A 208 2.74 -10.24 -0.29
N LEU A 209 3.49 -11.26 0.07
CA LEU A 209 4.95 -11.24 0.04
C LEU A 209 5.47 -11.76 -1.30
N SER A 210 6.72 -11.46 -1.64
CA SER A 210 7.36 -12.01 -2.84
C SER A 210 7.59 -13.53 -2.74
N PRO A 211 7.49 -14.28 -3.86
CA PRO A 211 7.64 -15.75 -3.87
C PRO A 211 8.99 -16.30 -3.41
N HIS A 212 10.04 -15.48 -3.49
CA HIS A 212 11.41 -15.88 -3.12
C HIS A 212 11.72 -15.68 -1.65
N LEU A 213 10.82 -15.04 -0.88
CA LEU A 213 11.01 -14.78 0.53
C LEU A 213 10.60 -15.98 1.35
N ASP A 214 11.33 -16.22 2.42
CA ASP A 214 10.98 -17.17 3.46
C ASP A 214 10.43 -16.44 4.68
N ILE A 215 9.36 -16.98 5.25
CA ILE A 215 8.58 -16.35 6.32
C ILE A 215 8.53 -17.29 7.52
N LEU A 216 9.20 -16.89 8.59
CA LEU A 216 9.22 -17.62 9.85
C LEU A 216 8.37 -16.89 10.89
N MET A 217 7.22 -17.46 11.24
CA MET A 217 6.41 -16.96 12.34
C MET A 217 7.14 -17.16 13.67
N ARG A 218 7.03 -16.17 14.56
CA ARG A 218 7.66 -16.18 15.88
C ARG A 218 6.58 -16.30 16.98
N GLY A 219 7.01 -16.65 18.19
CA GLY A 219 6.11 -16.82 19.35
C GLY A 219 5.45 -15.52 19.83
N ASP A 220 5.95 -14.36 19.40
CA ASP A 220 5.36 -13.03 19.63
C ASP A 220 4.31 -12.67 18.56
N MET A 221 3.90 -13.62 17.71
CA MET A 221 2.99 -13.42 16.58
C MET A 221 3.54 -12.50 15.48
N GLY A 222 4.76 -11.99 15.63
CA GLY A 222 5.53 -11.38 14.57
C GLY A 222 6.12 -12.42 13.62
N CYS A 223 6.85 -11.95 12.62
CA CYS A 223 7.56 -12.84 11.71
C CYS A 223 8.95 -12.31 11.34
N LEU A 224 9.81 -13.23 10.94
CA LEU A 224 11.06 -12.95 10.26
C LEU A 224 10.86 -13.19 8.76
N ILE A 225 11.12 -12.17 7.96
CA ILE A 225 11.11 -12.17 6.51
C ILE A 225 12.56 -12.27 6.04
N ARG A 226 12.89 -13.31 5.28
CA ARG A 226 14.26 -13.58 4.79
C ARG A 226 14.27 -13.64 3.27
N GLY A 227 15.11 -12.79 2.68
CA GLY A 227 15.49 -12.82 1.27
C GLY A 227 16.93 -13.29 1.09
N LYS A 228 17.51 -13.02 -0.07
CA LYS A 228 18.92 -13.32 -0.37
C LYS A 228 19.89 -12.41 0.40
N LYS A 229 19.48 -11.19 0.66
CA LYS A 229 20.25 -10.11 1.30
C LYS A 229 19.43 -9.40 2.38
N LEU A 230 18.11 -9.53 2.34
CA LEU A 230 17.19 -8.97 3.31
C LEU A 230 16.98 -9.92 4.49
N GLN A 231 17.09 -9.36 5.70
CA GLN A 231 16.53 -9.95 6.90
C GLN A 231 15.72 -8.86 7.61
N ALA A 232 14.40 -9.02 7.63
CA ALA A 232 13.50 -8.07 8.25
C ALA A 232 12.61 -8.76 9.29
N ARG A 233 12.33 -8.05 10.38
CA ARG A 233 11.36 -8.46 11.39
C ARG A 233 10.13 -7.60 11.24
N LEU A 234 8.96 -8.24 11.24
CA LEU A 234 7.65 -7.60 11.26
C LEU A 234 6.97 -7.92 12.59
N VAL A 235 6.47 -6.91 13.28
CA VAL A 235 5.77 -7.04 14.56
C VAL A 235 4.42 -6.34 14.46
N PRO A 236 3.31 -7.09 14.56
CA PRO A 236 1.98 -6.49 14.71
C PRO A 236 1.80 -5.91 16.13
N ILE A 237 1.31 -4.67 16.21
CA ILE A 237 0.96 -3.99 17.46
C ILE A 237 -0.52 -3.61 17.38
N PHE A 238 -1.37 -4.40 18.05
CA PHE A 238 -2.83 -4.30 17.97
C PHE A 238 -3.37 -4.02 19.38
N PRO A 239 -4.45 -3.22 19.52
CA PRO A 239 -4.98 -2.84 20.83
C PRO A 239 -5.72 -4.00 21.54
N SER A 240 -6.01 -5.09 20.83
CA SER A 240 -6.64 -6.29 21.38
C SER A 240 -5.96 -7.56 20.86
N ARG A 241 -6.39 -8.73 21.38
CA ARG A 241 -5.90 -10.03 20.91
C ARG A 241 -6.26 -10.22 19.43
N PHE A 242 -5.28 -10.61 18.65
CA PHE A 242 -5.43 -10.89 17.23
C PHE A 242 -5.00 -12.32 16.90
N ARG A 243 -5.38 -12.78 15.72
CA ARG A 243 -4.97 -14.04 15.12
C ARG A 243 -4.20 -13.75 13.84
N TYR A 244 -3.45 -14.73 13.35
CA TYR A 244 -2.86 -14.65 12.02
C TYR A 244 -3.19 -15.88 11.18
N SER A 245 -3.03 -15.74 9.87
CA SER A 245 -3.03 -16.83 8.91
C SER A 245 -1.90 -16.62 7.93
N LEU A 246 -1.07 -17.64 7.74
CA LEU A 246 -0.01 -17.67 6.73
C LEU A 246 -0.34 -18.76 5.72
N LYS A 247 -0.59 -18.36 4.47
CA LYS A 247 -1.00 -19.26 3.39
C LYS A 247 -0.06 -19.13 2.20
N ARG A 248 0.18 -20.23 1.50
CA ARG A 248 0.97 -20.24 0.27
C ARG A 248 0.30 -21.08 -0.80
N GLY A 249 -0.12 -20.45 -1.90
CA GLY A 249 -0.74 -21.15 -3.03
C GLY A 249 -2.01 -21.91 -2.68
N GLN A 250 -2.83 -21.41 -1.75
CA GLN A 250 -4.09 -22.07 -1.40
C GLN A 250 -5.11 -21.85 -2.52
N LYS A 251 -5.77 -22.92 -2.97
CA LYS A 251 -6.76 -22.86 -4.06
C LYS A 251 -8.18 -22.55 -3.58
N GLU A 252 -8.56 -22.99 -2.39
CA GLU A 252 -9.93 -22.82 -1.88
C GLU A 252 -9.92 -22.49 -0.38
N PRO A 253 -10.32 -21.26 0.03
CA PRO A 253 -10.42 -20.07 -0.82
C PRO A 253 -9.06 -19.69 -1.42
N ILE A 254 -9.05 -19.06 -2.60
CA ILE A 254 -7.81 -18.61 -3.26
C ILE A 254 -7.07 -17.61 -2.36
N SER A 255 -5.80 -17.89 -2.08
CA SER A 255 -4.94 -17.02 -1.26
C SER A 255 -3.46 -17.38 -1.45
N GLY A 256 -2.59 -16.36 -1.43
CA GLY A 256 -1.14 -16.57 -1.58
C GLY A 256 -0.74 -16.93 -3.00
N TRP A 257 -1.17 -16.12 -3.97
CA TRP A 257 -0.80 -16.23 -5.37
C TRP A 257 -0.41 -14.86 -5.92
N CYS A 258 0.59 -14.83 -6.80
CA CYS A 258 0.84 -13.69 -7.68
C CYS A 258 0.95 -14.17 -9.13
N TYR A 259 0.53 -13.36 -10.08
CA TYR A 259 0.54 -13.67 -11.50
C TYR A 259 1.72 -12.99 -12.16
N ARG A 260 2.62 -13.78 -12.75
CA ARG A 260 3.80 -13.28 -13.48
C ARG A 260 4.11 -14.20 -14.65
N ASN A 261 4.57 -13.63 -15.76
CA ASN A 261 4.92 -14.39 -16.97
C ASN A 261 3.78 -15.31 -17.42
N SER A 262 2.56 -14.77 -17.47
CA SER A 262 1.34 -15.47 -17.91
C SER A 262 0.98 -16.72 -17.11
N ARG A 263 1.38 -16.79 -15.83
CA ARG A 263 1.02 -17.90 -14.94
C ARG A 263 0.87 -17.47 -13.48
N PRO A 264 0.00 -18.14 -12.71
CA PRO A 264 -0.04 -17.97 -11.27
C PRO A 264 1.18 -18.64 -10.62
N ILE A 265 1.81 -17.94 -9.69
CA ILE A 265 2.97 -18.37 -8.91
C ILE A 265 2.56 -18.37 -7.44
N PRO A 266 2.74 -19.49 -6.70
CA PRO A 266 2.47 -19.54 -5.27
C PRO A 266 3.37 -18.57 -4.50
N THR A 267 2.77 -17.78 -3.61
CA THR A 267 3.49 -16.88 -2.71
C THR A 267 2.85 -16.82 -1.33
N TYR A 268 3.52 -16.20 -0.36
CA TYR A 268 2.97 -16.08 0.99
C TYR A 268 1.94 -14.94 1.08
N SER A 269 0.76 -15.26 1.58
CA SER A 269 -0.23 -14.30 2.08
C SER A 269 -0.24 -14.42 3.60
N LEU A 270 0.24 -13.37 4.27
CA LEU A 270 0.20 -13.23 5.73
C LEU A 270 -0.92 -12.26 6.09
N ARG A 271 -1.83 -12.70 6.94
CA ARG A 271 -3.02 -11.93 7.31
C ARG A 271 -3.12 -11.88 8.82
N TYR A 272 -3.40 -10.70 9.35
CA TYR A 272 -3.71 -10.51 10.77
C TYR A 272 -5.17 -10.12 10.91
N PHE A 273 -5.88 -10.75 11.84
CA PHE A 273 -7.32 -10.59 12.05
C PHE A 273 -7.58 -10.28 13.51
N THR A 274 -8.48 -9.35 13.76
CA THR A 274 -8.90 -9.02 15.11
C THR A 274 -10.33 -8.51 15.11
N ARG A 275 -10.89 -8.39 16.30
CA ARG A 275 -12.17 -7.74 16.53
C ARG A 275 -11.94 -6.53 17.42
N LEU A 276 -12.38 -5.36 16.95
CA LEU A 276 -12.06 -4.07 17.53
C LEU A 276 -13.32 -3.21 17.67
N GLU A 277 -13.41 -2.48 18.77
CA GLU A 277 -14.36 -1.38 18.92
C GLU A 277 -13.78 -0.16 18.19
N ALA A 278 -14.57 0.44 17.30
CA ALA A 278 -14.18 1.67 16.62
C ALA A 278 -14.47 2.92 17.49
N PRO A 279 -13.66 3.99 17.39
CA PRO A 279 -12.50 4.14 16.52
C PRO A 279 -11.27 3.36 17.01
N PHE A 280 -10.43 2.91 16.08
CA PHE A 280 -9.20 2.19 16.43
C PHE A 280 -8.04 2.52 15.47
N SER A 281 -6.83 2.24 15.96
CA SER A 281 -5.59 2.20 15.18
C SER A 281 -4.87 0.87 15.39
N THR A 282 -4.29 0.32 14.33
CA THR A 282 -3.41 -0.86 14.39
C THR A 282 -2.10 -0.56 13.67
N TYR A 283 -1.02 -1.24 14.08
CA TYR A 283 0.30 -0.99 13.53
C TYR A 283 0.97 -2.28 13.09
N LEU A 284 1.72 -2.20 12.00
CA LEU A 284 2.71 -3.18 11.61
C LEU A 284 4.08 -2.50 11.64
N TRP A 285 4.89 -2.85 12.63
CA TRP A 285 6.25 -2.34 12.79
C TRP A 285 7.23 -3.26 12.09
N MET A 286 7.96 -2.73 11.11
CA MET A 286 8.95 -3.47 10.34
C MET A 286 10.35 -2.88 10.51
N VAL A 287 11.32 -3.74 10.76
CA VAL A 287 12.74 -3.37 10.91
C VAL A 287 13.63 -4.32 10.13
N TRP A 288 14.54 -3.79 9.32
CA TRP A 288 15.52 -4.59 8.56
C TRP A 288 16.97 -4.34 9.00
N ASN A 289 17.12 -4.01 10.28
CA ASN A 289 18.37 -4.01 11.00
C ASN A 289 18.40 -5.20 11.98
N PRO A 290 19.23 -6.23 11.75
CA PRO A 290 19.32 -7.41 12.64
C PRO A 290 19.68 -7.08 14.09
N ASN A 291 20.33 -5.93 14.33
CA ASN A 291 20.73 -5.50 15.66
C ASN A 291 19.61 -4.79 16.42
N ASP A 292 18.53 -4.38 15.74
CA ASP A 292 17.43 -3.66 16.36
C ASP A 292 16.26 -4.59 16.72
N THR A 293 16.18 -4.87 18.01
CA THR A 293 15.14 -5.72 18.61
C THR A 293 14.05 -4.92 19.30
N LYS A 294 14.16 -3.59 19.37
CA LYS A 294 13.20 -2.75 20.08
C LYS A 294 11.87 -2.73 19.33
N VAL A 295 10.80 -2.71 20.10
CA VAL A 295 9.44 -2.50 19.61
C VAL A 295 8.97 -1.20 20.26
N PRO A 296 8.57 -0.18 19.47
CA PRO A 296 8.13 1.09 20.02
C PRO A 296 6.81 0.91 20.79
N ARG A 297 6.55 1.82 21.72
CA ARG A 297 5.25 1.88 22.39
C ARG A 297 4.22 2.52 21.46
N THR A 298 2.95 2.17 21.63
CA THR A 298 1.86 2.72 20.82
C THR A 298 1.79 4.25 20.93
N GLU A 299 1.97 4.80 22.14
CA GLU A 299 1.91 6.25 22.36
C GLU A 299 3.06 6.99 21.63
N GLU A 300 4.22 6.35 21.50
CA GLU A 300 5.36 6.91 20.76
C GLU A 300 5.08 6.92 19.25
N LEU A 301 4.45 5.86 18.73
CA LEU A 301 4.03 5.80 17.33
C LEU A 301 2.96 6.84 17.03
N ASP A 302 1.92 6.94 17.87
CA ASP A 302 0.86 7.93 17.70
C ASP A 302 1.42 9.34 17.64
N LYS A 303 2.32 9.68 18.57
CA LYS A 303 3.00 10.98 18.54
C LYS A 303 3.73 11.22 17.22
N GLN A 304 4.50 10.25 16.72
CA GLN A 304 5.22 10.39 15.45
C GLN A 304 4.27 10.61 14.26
N TYR A 305 3.16 9.88 14.23
CA TYR A 305 2.17 10.02 13.17
C TYR A 305 1.43 11.36 13.25
N GLU A 306 1.04 11.82 14.43
CA GLU A 306 0.38 13.12 14.58
C GLU A 306 1.32 14.29 14.27
N GLU A 307 2.61 14.19 14.65
CA GLU A 307 3.64 15.13 14.21
C GLU A 307 3.78 15.15 12.68
N ALA A 308 3.84 13.97 12.04
CA ALA A 308 3.91 13.85 10.59
C ALA A 308 2.66 14.41 9.87
N ARG A 309 1.46 14.14 10.41
CA ARG A 309 0.20 14.73 9.92
C ARG A 309 0.20 16.25 10.06
N GLY A 310 0.68 16.79 11.18
CA GLY A 310 0.79 18.24 11.40
C GLY A 310 1.65 18.92 10.33
N LEU A 311 2.74 18.29 9.93
CA LEU A 311 3.60 18.76 8.83
C LEU A 311 2.91 18.69 7.46
N CYS A 312 2.00 17.74 7.23
CA CYS A 312 1.16 17.73 6.03
C CYS A 312 0.13 18.87 6.03
N GLY A 313 -0.51 19.14 7.17
CA GLY A 313 -1.55 20.17 7.29
C GLY A 313 -1.05 21.60 7.06
N HIS A 314 0.19 21.90 7.47
CA HIS A 314 0.80 23.21 7.19
C HIS A 314 1.05 23.45 5.69
N LEU A 315 1.27 22.40 4.89
CA LEU A 315 1.51 22.51 3.44
C LEU A 315 0.22 22.72 2.63
N GLN A 316 -0.96 22.43 3.19
CA GLN A 316 -2.25 22.65 2.52
C GLN A 316 -2.85 24.03 2.78
N GLY A 317 -2.31 24.79 3.74
CA GLY A 317 -2.75 26.17 4.06
C GLY A 317 -2.00 27.27 3.30
N GLU A 318 -0.96 26.93 2.54
CA GLU A 318 -0.09 27.88 1.80
C GLU A 318 -0.21 27.76 0.27
N SER A 319 -1.18 27.01 -0.26
CA SER A 319 -1.44 26.87 -1.70
C SER A 319 -2.64 27.68 -2.17
#